data_AF-A0A849GCH3-F1
#
_entry.id   AF-A0A849GCH3-F1
#
_cell.length_a   1.000
_cell.length_b   1.000
_cell.length_c   1.000
_cell.angle_alpha   90.00
_cell.angle_beta   90.00
_cell.angle_gamma   90.00
#
_symmetry.space_group_name_H-M   'P 1'
#
loop_
_entity.id
_entity.type
_entity.pdbx_description
1 polymer ?
#
loop_
_entity_poly.entity_id
_entity_poly.type
_entity_poly.pdbx_seq_one_letter_code
_entity_poly.pdbx_strand_id
1 'polypeptide(L)'
;MAQTCRYLGISRTASYRRNKRFDEVAEDGLADRPRTPHRSPRATAPAVVSKILYLRQNLTSEQIESLPICNAFTRQRSLARP
;
A
#
# COMPACT_ATOMS: atom_id res chain seq x y z
N MET A 1 4.19 1.68 -34.12
CA MET A 1 4.49 1.67 -32.66
C MET A 1 5.83 1.02 -32.27
N ALA A 2 6.48 0.21 -33.11
CA ALA A 2 7.74 -0.45 -32.73
C ALA A 2 8.92 0.52 -32.52
N GLN A 3 9.07 1.55 -33.34
CA GLN A 3 10.14 2.54 -33.23
C GLN A 3 9.98 3.41 -31.98
N THR A 4 8.76 3.88 -31.69
CA THR A 4 8.42 4.63 -30.47
C THR A 4 8.73 3.84 -29.21
N CYS A 5 8.39 2.53 -29.16
CA CYS A 5 8.70 1.68 -28.02
C CYS A 5 10.21 1.53 -27.79
N ARG A 6 11.01 1.39 -28.87
CA ARG A 6 12.48 1.32 -28.78
C ARG A 6 13.07 2.62 -28.27
N TYR A 7 12.59 3.76 -28.78
CA TYR A 7 13.03 5.08 -28.36
C TYR A 7 12.72 5.35 -26.88
N LEU A 8 11.53 4.98 -26.42
CA LEU A 8 11.08 5.18 -25.03
C LEU A 8 11.59 4.09 -24.05
N GLY A 9 12.29 3.07 -24.53
CA GLY A 9 12.79 1.97 -23.69
C GLY A 9 11.69 1.10 -23.06
N ILE A 10 10.48 1.07 -23.64
CA ILE A 10 9.36 0.27 -23.14
C ILE A 10 9.13 -0.98 -23.99
N SER A 11 8.67 -2.06 -23.35
CA SER A 11 8.27 -3.25 -24.10
C SER A 11 6.98 -3.01 -24.88
N ARG A 12 6.85 -3.67 -26.04
CA ARG A 12 5.65 -3.57 -26.88
C ARG A 12 4.39 -4.04 -26.12
N THR A 13 4.53 -5.10 -25.31
CA THR A 13 3.42 -5.64 -24.51
C THR A 13 2.97 -4.66 -23.43
N ALA A 14 3.89 -3.92 -22.81
CA ALA A 14 3.53 -2.86 -21.88
C ALA A 14 2.80 -1.71 -22.57
N SER A 15 3.23 -1.31 -23.76
CA SER A 15 2.54 -0.29 -24.58
C SER A 15 1.11 -0.72 -24.91
N TYR A 16 0.88 -1.94 -25.40
CA TYR A 16 -0.48 -2.43 -25.69
C TYR A 16 -1.38 -2.48 -24.45
N ARG A 17 -0.86 -2.92 -23.30
CA ARG A 17 -1.65 -2.94 -22.04
C ARG A 17 -1.98 -1.54 -21.53
N ARG A 18 -1.15 -0.54 -21.80
CA ARG A 18 -1.44 0.87 -21.45
C ARG A 18 -2.46 1.46 -22.42
N ASN A 19 -2.32 1.22 -23.72
CA ASN A 19 -3.27 1.68 -24.73
C ASN A 19 -4.68 1.12 -24.47
N LYS A 20 -4.79 -0.19 -24.23
CA LYS A 20 -6.09 -0.79 -23.89
C LYS A 20 -6.77 -0.12 -22.69
N ARG A 21 -5.99 0.19 -21.64
CA ARG A 21 -6.52 0.89 -20.45
C ARG A 21 -6.91 2.33 -20.76
N PHE A 22 -6.15 3.00 -21.62
CA PHE A 22 -6.49 4.34 -22.08
C PHE A 22 -7.80 4.34 -22.87
N ASP A 23 -8.04 3.33 -23.70
CA ASP A 23 -9.31 3.20 -24.42
C ASP A 23 -10.50 2.94 -23.48
N GLU A 24 -10.27 2.29 -22.34
CA GLU A 24 -11.32 1.97 -21.34
C GLU A 24 -11.67 3.14 -20.41
N VAL A 25 -10.67 3.89 -19.92
CA VAL A 25 -10.83 4.89 -18.85
C VAL A 25 -10.04 6.18 -19.10
N ALA A 26 -9.65 6.44 -20.35
CA ALA A 26 -8.89 7.61 -20.77
C ALA A 26 -7.58 7.78 -19.97
N GLU A 27 -7.28 9.01 -19.55
CA GLU A 27 -6.03 9.37 -18.87
C GLU A 27 -5.82 8.59 -17.56
N ASP A 28 -6.89 8.30 -16.82
CA ASP A 28 -6.85 7.48 -15.59
C ASP A 28 -6.29 6.06 -15.84
N GLY A 29 -6.39 5.57 -17.08
CA GLY A 29 -5.86 4.27 -17.49
C GLY A 29 -4.34 4.19 -17.50
N LEU A 30 -3.68 5.35 -17.65
CA LEU A 30 -2.23 5.48 -17.68
C LEU A 30 -1.61 5.64 -16.29
N ALA A 31 -2.42 5.94 -15.27
CA ALA A 31 -1.97 6.02 -13.89
C ALA A 31 -1.36 4.70 -13.40
N ASP A 32 -0.42 4.81 -12.45
CA ASP A 32 0.16 3.65 -11.80
C ASP A 32 -0.91 2.92 -10.99
N ARG A 33 -1.14 1.65 -11.35
CA ARG A 33 -2.04 0.78 -10.61
C ARG A 33 -1.28 0.09 -9.49
N PRO A 34 -1.92 -0.11 -8.32
CA PRO A 34 -1.32 -0.90 -7.26
C PRO A 34 -0.97 -2.30 -7.78
N ARG A 35 0.23 -2.76 -7.46
CA ARG A 35 0.66 -4.15 -7.71
C ARG A 35 0.01 -5.14 -6.73
N THR A 36 -0.73 -4.62 -5.76
CA THR A 36 -1.38 -5.40 -4.70
C THR A 36 -2.47 -6.28 -5.31
N PRO A 37 -2.54 -7.57 -4.95
CA PRO A 37 -3.60 -8.45 -5.41
C PRO A 37 -4.97 -7.95 -4.93
N HIS A 38 -5.99 -8.08 -5.80
CA HIS A 38 -7.37 -7.70 -5.45
C HIS A 38 -7.94 -8.51 -4.28
N ARG A 39 -7.53 -9.77 -4.15
CA ARG A 39 -7.95 -10.67 -3.07
C ARG A 39 -6.74 -11.42 -2.54
N SER A 40 -6.51 -11.33 -1.24
CA SER A 40 -5.55 -12.19 -0.53
C SER A 40 -6.33 -13.22 0.28
N PRO A 41 -6.08 -14.53 0.13
CA PRO A 41 -6.73 -15.56 0.94
C PRO A 41 -6.38 -15.45 2.43
N ARG A 42 -5.25 -14.80 2.75
CA ARG A 42 -4.80 -14.51 4.11
C ARG A 42 -5.08 -13.07 4.52
N ALA A 43 -6.00 -12.38 3.84
CA ALA A 43 -6.42 -11.05 4.26
C ALA A 43 -7.04 -11.12 5.66
N THR A 44 -6.58 -10.26 6.57
CA THR A 44 -7.16 -10.12 7.90
C THR A 44 -8.64 -9.77 7.78
N ALA A 45 -9.49 -10.44 8.55
CA ALA A 45 -10.93 -10.21 8.53
C ALA A 45 -11.24 -8.71 8.80
N PRO A 46 -12.16 -8.08 8.03
CA PRO A 46 -12.47 -6.66 8.16
C PRO A 46 -12.86 -6.24 9.59
N ALA A 47 -13.55 -7.11 10.32
CA ALA A 47 -13.92 -6.88 11.72
C ALA A 47 -12.70 -6.71 12.63
N VAL A 48 -11.65 -7.50 12.42
CA VAL A 48 -10.40 -7.42 13.21
C VAL A 48 -9.62 -6.17 12.83
N VAL A 49 -9.54 -5.85 11.53
CA VAL A 49 -8.91 -4.60 11.06
C VAL A 49 -9.59 -3.38 11.67
N SER A 50 -10.93 -3.37 11.70
CA SER A 50 -11.71 -2.28 12.28
C SER A 50 -11.42 -2.10 13.77
N LYS A 51 -11.34 -3.21 14.53
CA LYS A 51 -10.93 -3.17 15.95
C LYS A 51 -9.53 -2.60 16.13
N ILE A 52 -8.56 -3.02 15.30
CA ILE A 52 -7.18 -2.51 15.36
C ILE A 52 -7.14 -1.01 15.06
N LEU A 53 -7.87 -0.54 14.05
CA LEU A 53 -7.93 0.87 13.70
C LEU A 53 -8.58 1.71 14.81
N TYR A 54 -9.68 1.22 15.38
CA TYR A 54 -10.31 1.85 16.54
C TYR A 54 -9.34 1.99 17.71
N LEU A 55 -8.60 0.93 18.04
CA LEU A 55 -7.60 0.97 19.12
C LEU A 55 -6.48 1.97 18.80
N ARG A 56 -5.99 2.03 17.56
CA ARG A 56 -4.94 2.97 17.16
C ARG A 56 -5.36 4.44 17.18
N GLN A 57 -6.65 4.71 16.91
CA GLN A 57 -7.18 6.08 16.88
C GLN A 57 -7.52 6.60 18.28
N ASN A 58 -7.96 5.72 19.18
CA ASN A 58 -8.48 6.11 20.49
C ASN A 58 -7.50 5.94 21.65
N LEU A 59 -6.46 5.12 21.50
CA LEU A 59 -5.45 4.97 22.54
C LEU A 59 -4.39 6.08 22.39
N THR A 60 -4.30 6.95 23.40
CA THR A 60 -3.18 7.89 23.55
C THR A 60 -1.92 7.16 24.01
N SER A 61 -0.75 7.73 23.73
CA SER A 61 0.58 7.14 24.03
C SER A 61 0.71 6.65 25.48
N GLU A 62 0.12 7.39 26.43
CA GLU A 62 0.15 7.10 27.87
C GLU A 62 -0.57 5.79 28.23
N GLN A 63 -1.65 5.45 27.51
CA GLN A 63 -2.42 4.22 27.77
C GLN A 63 -1.71 2.98 27.23
N ILE A 64 -0.89 3.14 26.19
CA ILE A 64 -0.14 2.04 25.54
C ILE A 64 0.99 1.52 26.47
N GLU A 65 1.64 2.40 27.23
CA GLU A 65 2.73 2.03 28.15
C GLU A 65 2.25 1.25 29.38
N SER A 66 0.96 1.35 29.72
CA SER A 66 0.36 0.61 30.83
C SER A 66 0.05 -0.86 30.51
N LEU A 67 0.06 -1.25 29.22
CA LEU A 67 -0.19 -2.62 28.80
C LEU A 67 1.12 -3.45 28.80
N PRO A 68 1.18 -4.60 29.49
CA PRO A 68 2.41 -5.39 29.68
C PRO A 68 3.00 -5.94 28.37
N ILE A 69 2.26 -5.91 27.26
CA ILE A 69 2.69 -6.40 25.94
C ILE A 69 3.49 -5.32 25.17
N CYS A 70 3.30 -4.02 25.47
CA CYS A 70 3.88 -2.92 24.69
C CYS A 70 5.24 -2.42 25.20
N ASN A 71 5.56 -2.64 26.47
CA ASN A 71 6.70 -2.00 27.15
C ASN A 71 8.09 -2.45 26.66
N ALA A 72 8.18 -3.53 25.87
CA ALA A 72 9.44 -4.01 25.29
C ALA A 72 9.78 -3.36 23.93
N PHE A 73 8.79 -2.89 23.15
CA PHE A 73 9.01 -2.41 21.77
C PHE A 73 9.07 -0.88 21.67
N THR A 74 8.32 -0.16 22.52
CA THR A 74 8.30 1.31 22.52
C THR A 74 9.60 1.94 23.03
N ARG A 75 10.35 1.25 23.90
CA ARG A 75 11.67 1.72 24.38
C ARG A 75 12.80 1.70 23.34
N GLN A 76 12.68 0.91 22.27
CA GLN A 76 13.74 0.86 21.24
C GLN A 76 13.68 2.06 20.27
N ARG A 77 12.54 2.76 20.17
CA ARG A 77 12.33 3.82 19.17
C ARG A 77 12.53 5.24 19.71
N SER A 78 12.55 5.45 21.03
CA SER A 78 12.82 6.76 21.66
C SER A 78 14.31 7.07 21.84
N LEU A 79 15.21 6.09 21.69
CA LEU A 79 16.67 6.29 21.73
C LEU A 79 17.29 6.55 20.34
N ALA A 80 16.49 6.59 19.28
CA ALA A 80 16.94 6.73 17.89
C ALA A 80 16.34 7.96 17.19
N ARG A 81 16.27 9.09 17.90
CA ARG A 81 16.01 10.40 17.29
C ARG A 81 17.17 11.34 17.67
N PRO A 82 17.99 11.80 16.72
CA PRO A 82 18.98 12.84 16.99
C PRO A 82 18.29 14.17 17.29
#